data_AF-A0A9W6UTW0-F1
#
_entry.id   AF-A0A9W6UTW0-F1
#
_cell.length_a   1.000
_cell.length_b   1.000
_cell.length_c   1.000
_cell.angle_alpha   90.00
_cell.angle_beta   90.00
_cell.angle_gamma   90.00
#
_symmetry.space_group_name_H-M   'P 1'
#
loop_
_entity.id
_entity.type
_entity.pdbx_description
1 polymer ?
#
loop_
_entity_poly.entity_id
_entity_poly.type
_entity_poly.pdbx_seq_one_letter_code
_entity_poly.pdbx_strand_id
1 'polypeptide(L)'
;MGGGSDSEVSADTSGAGETSAADRPGASAWSLRADWTEPVRRSPVRVLLAGAAVLALLSWRIGLRADLVAFAYLGCVGVVLGVVDVALRRLPDPLTLPSYPIGMVLLSAAAPSTTDGGGRFIDALIGLGVLWGLFFLQWVVVPRALGFGDVKLSGVLGLYLGWLGFDAWTLGVLAMFVLGGLYSIGLIVFRRVGRKATIPFGPFMLLGALVGVLVHA
;
A
#
# COMPACT_ATOMS: atom_id res chain seq x y z
N MET A 1 38.47 -39.96 59.06
CA MET A 1 39.48 -38.90 58.86
C MET A 1 39.52 -38.66 57.36
N GLY A 2 38.79 -37.68 56.83
CA GLY A 2 39.16 -36.25 56.81
C GLY A 2 39.88 -36.00 55.48
N GLY A 3 39.54 -35.05 54.61
CA GLY A 3 38.60 -33.94 54.67
C GLY A 3 38.37 -33.43 53.24
N GLY A 4 37.42 -32.50 53.09
CA GLY A 4 37.07 -31.89 51.82
C GLY A 4 38.09 -30.85 51.34
N SER A 5 37.95 -30.48 50.07
CA SER A 5 38.24 -29.14 49.56
C SER A 5 37.36 -28.88 48.34
N ASP A 6 36.89 -27.64 48.30
CA ASP A 6 35.87 -27.07 47.44
C ASP A 6 36.33 -26.80 46.00
N SER A 7 35.42 -26.22 45.22
CA SER A 7 35.53 -25.60 43.89
C SER A 7 35.37 -26.59 42.72
N GLU A 8 34.50 -26.41 41.74
CA GLU A 8 34.03 -25.17 41.11
C GLU A 8 32.54 -25.26 40.71
N VAL A 9 31.77 -24.25 41.10
CA VAL A 9 30.49 -23.91 40.47
C VAL A 9 30.82 -23.26 39.13
N SER A 10 30.79 -24.05 38.04
CA SER A 10 30.83 -23.50 36.69
C SER A 10 29.41 -23.12 36.28
N ALA A 11 29.10 -21.83 36.47
CA ALA A 11 27.89 -21.22 35.97
C ALA A 11 27.99 -21.11 34.45
N ASP A 12 27.39 -22.09 33.75
CA ASP A 12 27.14 -21.99 32.32
C ASP A 12 26.13 -20.87 32.07
N THR A 13 26.66 -19.69 31.73
CA THR A 13 25.93 -18.54 31.23
C THR A 13 26.24 -18.40 29.74
N SER A 14 25.97 -19.44 28.95
CA SER A 14 26.09 -19.37 27.50
C SER A 14 24.85 -19.95 26.81
N GLY A 15 23.79 -19.14 26.77
CA GLY A 15 22.55 -19.57 26.13
C GLY A 15 21.44 -18.54 26.13
N ALA A 16 21.76 -17.24 26.04
CA ALA A 16 20.79 -16.27 25.56
C ALA A 16 20.57 -16.55 24.07
N GLY A 17 19.80 -17.59 23.78
CA GLY A 17 19.29 -17.85 22.44
C GLY A 17 18.55 -16.61 22.00
N GLU A 18 19.13 -15.90 21.03
CA GLU A 18 18.40 -14.99 20.17
C GLU A 18 17.29 -15.82 19.53
N THR A 19 16.15 -15.89 20.21
CA THR A 19 14.91 -16.39 19.65
C THR A 19 14.51 -15.38 18.60
N SER A 20 15.05 -15.58 17.39
CA SER A 20 14.64 -14.90 16.18
C SER A 20 13.11 -14.87 16.19
N ALA A 21 12.53 -13.68 16.06
CA ALA A 21 11.09 -13.47 16.12
C ALA A 21 10.30 -14.34 15.10
N ALA A 22 11.01 -14.93 14.14
CA ALA A 22 10.52 -15.90 13.18
C ALA A 22 10.13 -17.28 13.76
N ASP A 23 10.60 -17.66 14.96
CA ASP A 23 10.44 -19.02 15.48
C ASP A 23 9.25 -19.20 16.46
N ARG A 24 8.39 -18.17 16.60
CA ARG A 24 7.20 -18.27 17.45
C ARG A 24 5.99 -18.80 16.67
N PRO A 25 5.46 -19.99 17.01
CA PRO A 25 4.25 -20.51 16.35
C PRO A 25 3.07 -19.59 16.65
N GLY A 26 2.60 -18.87 15.62
CA GLY A 26 1.44 -17.98 15.68
C GLY A 26 1.69 -16.52 15.28
N ALA A 27 2.94 -16.11 15.06
CA ALA A 27 3.22 -14.80 14.45
C ALA A 27 2.91 -14.87 12.95
N SER A 28 1.66 -14.60 12.62
CA SER A 28 1.26 -14.49 11.23
C SER A 28 2.06 -13.40 10.51
N ALA A 29 2.34 -13.61 9.22
CA ALA A 29 2.97 -12.63 8.34
C ALA A 29 2.17 -11.32 8.20
N TRP A 30 0.97 -11.23 8.80
CA TRP A 30 0.10 -10.06 8.88
C TRP A 30 0.13 -9.36 10.25
N SER A 31 0.95 -9.80 11.20
CA SER A 31 1.09 -9.16 12.50
C SER A 31 1.84 -7.82 12.41
N LEU A 32 1.47 -6.85 13.26
CA LEU A 32 2.20 -5.58 13.45
C LEU A 32 3.69 -5.74 13.81
N ARG A 33 4.13 -6.97 14.07
CA ARG A 33 5.49 -7.34 14.50
C ARG A 33 6.35 -7.87 13.36
N ALA A 34 5.82 -8.04 12.15
CA ALA A 34 6.64 -8.33 10.99
C ALA A 34 7.43 -7.07 10.60
N ASP A 35 8.73 -7.20 10.33
CA ASP A 35 9.60 -6.07 9.95
C ASP A 35 9.38 -5.58 8.51
N TRP A 36 8.11 -5.45 8.08
CA TRP A 36 7.75 -4.87 6.78
C TRP A 36 8.14 -3.38 6.66
N THR A 37 8.53 -2.75 7.77
CA THR A 37 9.05 -1.37 7.81
C THR A 37 10.52 -1.27 7.43
N GLU A 38 11.26 -2.38 7.36
CA GLU A 38 12.70 -2.39 7.05
C GLU A 38 13.06 -1.66 5.75
N PRO A 39 12.33 -1.82 4.63
CA PRO A 39 12.60 -1.06 3.40
C PRO A 39 12.48 0.46 3.59
N VAL A 40 11.51 0.89 4.40
CA VAL A 40 11.27 2.30 4.72
C VAL A 40 12.40 2.84 5.59
N ARG A 41 12.84 2.06 6.59
CA ARG A 41 13.95 2.39 7.49
C ARG A 41 15.30 2.47 6.80
N ARG A 42 15.52 1.69 5.74
CA ARG A 42 16.77 1.73 4.95
C ARG A 42 16.90 2.97 4.06
N SER A 43 15.80 3.63 3.72
CA SER A 43 15.81 4.77 2.79
C SER A 43 14.90 5.91 3.25
N PRO A 44 15.01 6.38 4.50
CA PRO A 44 14.04 7.31 5.10
C PRO A 44 14.00 8.63 4.34
N VAL A 45 15.15 9.14 3.88
CA VAL A 45 15.23 10.37 3.08
C VAL A 45 14.47 10.24 1.76
N ARG A 46 14.58 9.11 1.07
CA ARG A 46 13.87 8.90 -0.21
C ARG A 46 12.36 8.82 0.00
N VAL A 47 11.93 8.12 1.06
CA VAL A 47 10.50 8.03 1.43
C VAL A 47 9.95 9.41 1.80
N LEU A 48 10.69 10.18 2.59
CA LEU A 48 10.32 11.54 2.97
C LEU A 48 10.23 12.48 1.76
N LEU A 49 11.22 12.44 0.86
CA LEU A 49 11.21 13.26 -0.35
C LEU A 49 10.05 12.89 -1.28
N ALA A 50 9.79 11.59 -1.47
CA ALA A 50 8.65 11.12 -2.26
C ALA A 50 7.32 11.53 -1.62
N GLY A 51 7.19 11.39 -0.29
CA GLY A 51 6.03 11.83 0.47
C GLY A 51 5.80 13.33 0.34
N ALA A 52 6.85 14.14 0.55
CA ALA A 52 6.78 15.58 0.40
C ALA A 52 6.40 16.01 -1.02
N ALA A 53 6.96 15.35 -2.05
CA ALA A 53 6.63 15.63 -3.44
C ALA A 53 5.16 15.30 -3.76
N VAL A 54 4.66 14.13 -3.32
CA VAL A 54 3.25 13.74 -3.50
C VAL A 54 2.32 14.72 -2.77
N LEU A 55 2.63 15.08 -1.52
CA LEU A 55 1.84 16.04 -0.77
C LEU A 55 1.83 17.42 -1.42
N ALA A 56 2.99 17.93 -1.84
CA ALA A 56 3.08 19.22 -2.53
C ALA A 56 2.25 19.22 -3.83
N LEU A 57 2.28 18.13 -4.58
CA LEU A 57 1.56 17.99 -5.84
C LEU A 57 0.04 17.89 -5.63
N LEU A 58 -0.39 17.14 -4.61
CA LEU A 58 -1.80 17.06 -4.19
C LEU A 58 -2.31 18.40 -3.66
N SER A 59 -1.54 19.08 -2.81
CA SER A 59 -1.89 20.41 -2.30
C SER A 59 -1.96 21.45 -3.41
N TRP A 60 -1.06 21.40 -4.38
CA TRP A 60 -1.09 22.29 -5.54
C TRP A 60 -2.32 22.06 -6.41
N ARG A 61 -2.75 20.80 -6.60
CA ARG A 61 -3.90 20.49 -7.45
C ARG A 61 -5.25 20.66 -6.79
N ILE A 62 -5.43 20.09 -5.61
CA ILE A 62 -6.71 20.15 -4.88
C ILE A 62 -6.90 21.53 -4.23
N GLY A 63 -5.82 22.20 -3.80
CA GLY A 63 -5.91 23.42 -3.00
C GLY A 63 -6.39 23.14 -1.57
N LEU A 64 -6.81 24.18 -0.83
CA LEU A 64 -7.23 24.07 0.59
C LEU A 64 -8.67 23.54 0.77
N ARG A 65 -9.10 22.60 -0.07
CA ARG A 65 -10.41 21.96 0.06
C ARG A 65 -10.40 20.89 1.15
N ALA A 66 -11.56 20.58 1.73
CA ALA A 66 -11.66 19.60 2.81
C ALA A 66 -11.25 18.18 2.38
N ASP A 67 -11.47 17.82 1.12
CA ASP A 67 -11.07 16.53 0.55
C ASP A 67 -9.54 16.38 0.46
N LEU A 68 -8.76 17.46 0.51
CA LEU A 68 -7.29 17.40 0.57
C LEU A 68 -6.81 16.53 1.73
N VAL A 69 -7.45 16.57 2.90
CA VAL A 69 -7.03 15.78 4.07
C VAL A 69 -7.11 14.28 3.76
N ALA A 70 -8.15 13.85 3.05
CA ALA A 70 -8.33 12.48 2.62
C ALA A 70 -7.22 12.09 1.62
N PHE A 71 -7.00 12.90 0.58
CA PHE A 71 -5.97 12.62 -0.43
C PHE A 71 -4.55 12.69 0.13
N ALA A 72 -4.27 13.59 1.08
CA ALA A 72 -2.99 13.68 1.77
C ALA A 72 -2.71 12.42 2.61
N TYR A 73 -3.72 11.92 3.32
CA TYR A 73 -3.63 10.63 4.01
C TYR A 73 -3.31 9.50 3.02
N LEU A 74 -4.06 9.40 1.91
CA LEU A 74 -3.80 8.40 0.88
C LEU A 74 -2.39 8.55 0.29
N GLY A 75 -1.92 9.77 0.04
CA GLY A 75 -0.59 10.04 -0.48
C GLY A 75 0.51 9.55 0.46
N CYS A 76 0.40 9.84 1.76
CA CYS A 76 1.33 9.36 2.79
C CYS A 76 1.36 7.83 2.85
N VAL A 77 0.20 7.20 2.98
CA VAL A 77 0.09 5.73 3.07
C VAL A 77 0.54 5.09 1.75
N GLY A 78 0.17 5.67 0.62
CA GLY A 78 0.51 5.22 -0.72
C GLY A 78 2.02 5.19 -0.96
N VAL A 79 2.75 6.24 -0.58
CA VAL A 79 4.22 6.25 -0.70
C VAL A 79 4.85 5.13 0.11
N VAL A 80 4.39 4.91 1.35
CA VAL A 80 4.87 3.80 2.18
C VAL A 80 4.55 2.45 1.54
N LEU A 81 3.31 2.24 1.11
CA LEU A 81 2.86 1.02 0.45
C LEU A 81 3.65 0.75 -0.84
N GLY A 82 3.93 1.77 -1.65
CA GLY A 82 4.70 1.63 -2.89
C GLY A 82 6.14 1.20 -2.62
N VAL A 83 6.81 1.78 -1.61
CA VAL A 83 8.17 1.38 -1.21
C VAL A 83 8.20 -0.05 -0.69
N VAL A 84 7.23 -0.41 0.14
CA VAL A 84 7.11 -1.77 0.69
C VAL A 84 6.80 -2.77 -0.42
N ASP A 85 5.93 -2.43 -1.37
CA ASP A 85 5.59 -3.31 -2.48
C ASP A 85 6.77 -3.53 -3.43
N VAL A 86 7.54 -2.49 -3.75
CA VAL A 86 8.78 -2.64 -4.56
C VAL A 86 9.79 -3.55 -3.88
N ALA A 87 9.94 -3.43 -2.56
CA ALA A 87 10.95 -4.18 -1.81
C ALA A 87 10.53 -5.62 -1.50
N LEU A 88 9.27 -5.84 -1.11
CA LEU A 88 8.77 -7.10 -0.56
C LEU A 88 7.75 -7.81 -1.46
N ARG A 89 7.28 -7.16 -2.53
CA ARG A 89 6.23 -7.66 -3.46
C ARG A 89 4.97 -8.13 -2.73
N ARG A 90 4.68 -7.48 -1.61
CA ARG A 90 3.58 -7.80 -0.69
C ARG A 90 3.11 -6.49 -0.05
N LEU A 91 1.80 -6.27 -0.07
CA LEU A 91 1.20 -5.13 0.63
C LEU A 91 0.81 -5.52 2.08
N PRO A 92 1.24 -4.76 3.10
CA PRO A 92 0.90 -5.02 4.49
C PRO A 92 -0.55 -4.67 4.79
N ASP A 93 -1.30 -5.67 5.26
CA ASP A 93 -2.68 -5.55 5.74
C ASP A 93 -2.89 -4.46 6.82
N PRO A 94 -1.95 -4.24 7.77
CA PRO A 94 -2.08 -3.18 8.76
C PRO A 94 -2.15 -1.75 8.18
N LEU A 95 -1.78 -1.54 6.92
CA LEU A 95 -1.91 -0.23 6.25
C LEU A 95 -3.11 -0.19 5.30
N THR A 96 -3.34 -1.25 4.53
CA THR A 96 -4.41 -1.26 3.53
C THR A 96 -5.80 -1.38 4.15
N LEU A 97 -6.00 -2.22 5.17
CA LEU A 97 -7.32 -2.45 5.77
C LEU A 97 -7.83 -1.22 6.55
N PRO A 98 -7.03 -0.53 7.39
CA PRO A 98 -7.50 0.68 8.05
C PRO A 98 -7.79 1.84 7.09
N SER A 99 -7.20 1.82 5.88
CA SER A 99 -7.42 2.87 4.88
C SER A 99 -8.87 2.94 4.38
N TYR A 100 -9.63 1.84 4.47
CA TYR A 100 -11.06 1.81 4.10
C TYR A 100 -11.91 2.69 5.04
N PRO A 101 -12.02 2.39 6.35
CA PRO A 101 -12.82 3.23 7.24
C PRO A 101 -12.25 4.64 7.38
N ILE A 102 -10.93 4.82 7.37
CA ILE A 102 -10.32 6.15 7.44
C ILE A 102 -10.69 6.98 6.21
N GLY A 103 -10.58 6.42 5.00
CA GLY A 103 -10.97 7.09 3.77
C GLY A 103 -12.46 7.44 3.74
N MET A 104 -13.33 6.51 4.15
CA MET A 104 -14.77 6.76 4.22
C MET A 104 -15.11 7.90 5.20
N VAL A 105 -14.49 7.92 6.38
CA VAL A 105 -14.69 8.99 7.37
C VAL A 105 -14.17 10.33 6.86
N LEU A 106 -12.97 10.38 6.27
CA LEU A 106 -12.41 11.63 5.77
C LEU A 106 -13.21 12.20 4.59
N LEU A 107 -13.65 11.36 3.65
CA LEU A 107 -14.45 11.79 2.50
C LEU A 107 -15.87 12.19 2.92
N SER A 108 -16.52 11.44 3.82
CA SER A 108 -17.82 11.83 4.36
C SER A 108 -17.76 13.12 5.17
N ALA A 109 -16.68 13.36 5.91
CA ALA A 109 -16.45 14.64 6.59
C ALA A 109 -16.21 15.81 5.61
N ALA A 110 -15.70 15.53 4.41
CA ALA A 110 -15.53 16.52 3.34
C ALA A 110 -16.80 16.76 2.52
N ALA A 111 -17.82 15.89 2.61
CA ALA A 111 -19.05 16.01 1.83
C ALA A 111 -19.84 17.31 2.08
N PRO A 112 -20.02 17.81 3.31
CA PRO A 112 -20.79 19.04 3.54
C PRO A 112 -20.17 20.30 2.94
N SER A 113 -18.85 20.31 2.75
CA SER A 113 -18.09 21.45 2.21
C SER A 113 -17.82 21.33 0.71
N THR A 114 -18.33 20.26 0.07
CA THR A 114 -18.12 19.95 -1.34
C THR A 114 -19.43 20.06 -2.10
N THR A 115 -19.42 20.72 -3.25
CA THR A 115 -20.59 20.74 -4.15
C THR A 115 -21.00 19.32 -4.52
N ASP A 116 -22.27 19.00 -4.29
CA ASP A 116 -22.83 17.65 -4.48
C ASP A 116 -22.06 16.54 -3.71
N GLY A 117 -21.54 16.85 -2.52
CA GLY A 117 -20.74 15.91 -1.74
C GLY A 117 -21.45 14.58 -1.40
N GLY A 118 -22.79 14.59 -1.32
CA GLY A 118 -23.58 13.37 -1.16
C GLY A 118 -23.52 12.46 -2.38
N GLY A 119 -23.71 13.02 -3.58
CA GLY A 119 -23.55 12.29 -4.85
C GLY A 119 -22.13 11.77 -5.03
N ARG A 120 -21.12 12.62 -4.77
CA ARG A 120 -19.70 12.23 -4.83
C ARG A 120 -19.34 11.11 -3.85
N PHE A 121 -19.97 11.07 -2.68
CA PHE A 121 -19.78 9.98 -1.73
C PHE A 121 -20.37 8.66 -2.25
N ILE A 122 -21.54 8.70 -2.89
CA ILE A 122 -22.13 7.52 -3.54
C ILE A 122 -21.22 7.04 -4.68
N ASP A 123 -20.73 7.95 -5.52
CA ASP A 123 -19.78 7.63 -6.60
C ASP A 123 -18.48 7.05 -6.05
N ALA A 124 -18.01 7.51 -4.89
CA ALA A 124 -16.87 6.90 -4.18
C ALA A 124 -17.15 5.44 -3.80
N LEU A 125 -18.33 5.13 -3.25
CA LEU A 125 -18.70 3.76 -2.89
C LEU A 125 -18.84 2.86 -4.14
N ILE A 126 -19.42 3.39 -5.23
CA ILE A 126 -19.50 2.69 -6.51
C ILE A 126 -18.09 2.44 -7.05
N GLY A 127 -17.23 3.45 -7.07
CA GLY A 127 -15.85 3.35 -7.53
C GLY A 127 -15.04 2.31 -6.74
N LEU A 128 -15.22 2.26 -5.42
CA LEU A 128 -14.67 1.22 -4.55
C LEU A 128 -15.16 -0.16 -4.98
N GLY A 129 -16.47 -0.35 -5.05
CA GLY A 129 -17.08 -1.65 -5.34
C GLY A 129 -16.71 -2.19 -6.72
N VAL A 130 -16.74 -1.33 -7.74
CA VAL A 130 -16.40 -1.69 -9.12
C VAL A 130 -14.91 -2.04 -9.23
N LEU A 131 -14.01 -1.17 -8.75
CA LEU A 131 -12.57 -1.41 -8.91
C LEU A 131 -12.07 -2.59 -8.06
N TRP A 132 -12.61 -2.75 -6.85
CA TRP A 132 -12.37 -3.93 -6.03
C TRP A 132 -12.89 -5.19 -6.71
N GLY A 133 -14.13 -5.16 -7.22
CA GLY A 133 -14.76 -6.29 -7.90
C GLY A 133 -14.00 -6.72 -9.15
N LEU A 134 -13.50 -5.78 -9.96
CA LEU A 134 -12.69 -6.07 -11.14
C LEU A 134 -11.39 -6.80 -10.78
N PHE A 135 -10.66 -6.32 -9.78
CA PHE A 135 -9.42 -6.97 -9.33
C PHE A 135 -9.69 -8.30 -8.63
N PHE A 136 -10.77 -8.40 -7.86
CA PHE A 136 -11.18 -9.64 -7.22
C PHE A 136 -11.55 -10.70 -8.25
N LEU A 137 -12.33 -10.34 -9.27
CA LEU A 137 -12.68 -11.24 -10.37
C LEU A 137 -11.42 -11.70 -11.11
N GLN A 138 -10.51 -10.78 -11.41
CA GLN A 138 -9.23 -11.11 -12.05
C GLN A 138 -8.40 -12.06 -11.17
N TRP A 139 -8.40 -11.88 -9.84
CA TRP A 139 -7.70 -12.76 -8.91
C TRP A 139 -8.34 -14.16 -8.86
N VAL A 140 -9.66 -14.27 -8.91
CA VAL A 140 -10.36 -15.56 -8.96
C VAL A 140 -10.08 -16.30 -10.27
N VAL A 141 -10.09 -15.60 -11.40
CA VAL A 141 -9.88 -16.19 -12.73
C VAL A 141 -8.41 -16.53 -12.98
N VAL A 142 -7.48 -15.67 -12.54
CA VAL A 142 -6.03 -15.81 -12.75
C VAL A 142 -5.26 -15.56 -11.44
N PRO A 143 -5.32 -16.47 -10.46
CA PRO A 143 -4.77 -16.26 -9.11
C PRO A 143 -3.24 -16.12 -9.05
N ARG A 144 -2.54 -16.48 -10.13
CA ARG A 144 -1.08 -16.34 -10.24
C ARG A 144 -0.63 -14.99 -10.80
N ALA A 145 -1.55 -14.18 -11.33
CA ALA A 145 -1.22 -12.93 -12.01
C ALA A 145 -1.13 -11.74 -11.06
N LEU A 146 -1.96 -11.68 -10.02
CA LEU A 146 -2.02 -10.56 -9.08
C LEU A 146 -2.07 -11.04 -7.63
N GLY A 147 -1.42 -10.29 -6.73
CA GLY A 147 -1.46 -10.57 -5.30
C GLY A 147 -2.79 -10.13 -4.69
N PHE A 148 -3.24 -10.79 -3.64
CA PHE A 148 -4.45 -10.36 -2.92
C PHE A 148 -4.30 -8.96 -2.29
N GLY A 149 -3.06 -8.50 -2.06
CA GLY A 149 -2.77 -7.13 -1.63
C GLY A 149 -3.19 -6.08 -2.67
N ASP A 150 -3.04 -6.37 -3.96
CA ASP A 150 -3.42 -5.47 -5.05
C ASP A 150 -4.95 -5.32 -5.11
N VAL A 151 -5.69 -6.43 -4.88
CA VAL A 151 -7.17 -6.41 -4.77
C VAL A 151 -7.63 -5.52 -3.63
N LYS A 152 -6.96 -5.58 -2.47
CA LYS A 152 -7.29 -4.70 -1.33
C LYS A 152 -6.95 -3.25 -1.63
N LEU A 153 -5.83 -2.97 -2.28
CA LEU A 153 -5.46 -1.61 -2.66
C LEU A 153 -6.43 -1.04 -3.69
N SER A 154 -6.89 -1.85 -4.64
CA SER A 154 -7.78 -1.40 -5.72
C SER A 154 -9.09 -0.85 -5.18
N GLY A 155 -9.66 -1.44 -4.13
CA GLY A 155 -10.87 -0.90 -3.49
C GLY A 155 -10.62 0.45 -2.81
N VAL A 156 -9.48 0.62 -2.11
CA VAL A 156 -9.11 1.92 -1.55
C VAL A 156 -8.95 2.95 -2.66
N LEU A 157 -8.21 2.65 -3.73
CA LEU A 157 -8.04 3.60 -4.84
C LEU A 157 -9.35 3.90 -5.55
N GLY A 158 -10.22 2.90 -5.69
CA GLY A 158 -11.56 3.05 -6.27
C GLY A 158 -12.42 4.01 -5.46
N LEU A 159 -12.31 3.99 -4.13
CA LEU A 159 -12.99 4.94 -3.25
C LEU A 159 -12.58 6.39 -3.55
N TYR A 160 -11.28 6.66 -3.58
CA TYR A 160 -10.77 8.02 -3.78
C TYR A 160 -10.97 8.52 -5.21
N LEU A 161 -10.82 7.65 -6.21
CA LEU A 161 -11.06 8.01 -7.60
C LEU A 161 -12.56 8.20 -7.88
N GLY A 162 -13.42 7.36 -7.29
CA GLY A 162 -14.87 7.51 -7.41
C GLY A 162 -15.36 8.83 -6.82
N TRP A 163 -14.76 9.32 -5.73
CA TRP A 163 -15.05 10.65 -5.18
C TRP A 163 -14.83 11.78 -6.19
N LEU A 164 -13.83 11.65 -7.05
CA LEU A 164 -13.55 12.64 -8.09
C LEU A 164 -14.50 12.53 -9.29
N GLY A 165 -15.18 11.40 -9.44
CA GLY A 165 -16.14 11.14 -10.50
C GLY A 165 -15.64 10.14 -11.54
N PHE A 166 -16.50 9.83 -12.51
CA PHE A 166 -16.25 8.78 -13.51
C PHE A 166 -15.02 9.04 -14.38
N ASP A 167 -14.77 10.29 -14.79
CA ASP A 167 -13.63 10.63 -15.65
C ASP A 167 -12.29 10.38 -14.93
N ALA A 168 -12.18 10.81 -13.67
CA ALA A 168 -11.01 10.57 -12.84
C ALA A 168 -10.79 9.06 -12.61
N TRP A 169 -11.87 8.32 -12.35
CA TRP A 169 -11.84 6.88 -12.15
C TRP A 169 -11.38 6.13 -13.40
N THR A 170 -11.96 6.41 -14.55
CA THR A 170 -11.58 5.75 -15.81
C THR A 170 -10.15 6.09 -16.21
N LEU A 171 -9.74 7.36 -16.12
CA LEU A 171 -8.38 7.77 -16.44
C LEU A 171 -7.37 7.13 -15.48
N GLY A 172 -7.66 7.11 -14.18
CA GLY A 172 -6.78 6.52 -13.18
C GLY A 172 -6.59 5.02 -13.38
N VAL A 173 -7.68 4.31 -13.68
CA VAL A 173 -7.68 2.87 -14.01
C VAL A 173 -6.91 2.61 -15.31
N LEU A 174 -7.16 3.40 -16.36
CA LEU A 174 -6.42 3.27 -17.61
C LEU A 174 -4.91 3.52 -17.40
N ALA A 175 -4.56 4.58 -16.68
CA ALA A 175 -3.19 4.96 -16.39
C ALA A 175 -2.44 3.85 -15.63
N MET A 176 -3.05 3.22 -14.61
CA MET A 176 -2.38 2.12 -13.89
C MET A 176 -2.12 0.90 -14.79
N PHE A 177 -3.05 0.54 -15.68
CA PHE A 177 -2.86 -0.55 -16.62
C PHE A 177 -1.81 -0.22 -17.70
N VAL A 178 -1.82 1.00 -18.24
CA VAL A 178 -0.83 1.44 -19.22
C VAL A 178 0.57 1.49 -18.61
N LEU A 179 0.72 2.07 -17.42
CA LEU A 179 2.01 2.16 -16.73
C LEU A 179 2.55 0.77 -16.36
N GLY A 180 1.71 -0.08 -15.76
CA GLY A 180 2.11 -1.44 -15.39
C GLY A 180 2.38 -2.33 -16.60
N GLY A 181 1.59 -2.17 -17.67
CA GLY A 181 1.78 -2.88 -18.95
C GLY A 181 3.07 -2.49 -19.65
N LEU A 182 3.34 -1.18 -19.77
CA LEU A 182 4.57 -0.66 -20.38
C LEU A 182 5.82 -1.11 -19.62
N TYR A 183 5.76 -1.08 -18.29
CA TYR A 183 6.84 -1.59 -17.44
C TYR A 183 7.07 -3.09 -17.64
N SER A 184 5.98 -3.88 -17.68
CA SER A 184 6.05 -5.33 -17.90
C SER A 184 6.63 -5.68 -19.27
N ILE A 185 6.18 -4.99 -20.32
CA ILE A 185 6.71 -5.14 -21.69
C ILE A 185 8.19 -4.79 -21.73
N GLY A 186 8.58 -3.64 -21.15
CA GLY A 186 9.99 -3.24 -21.09
C GLY A 186 10.86 -4.31 -20.42
N LEU A 187 10.40 -4.87 -19.30
CA LEU A 187 11.16 -5.89 -18.57
C LEU A 187 11.35 -7.19 -19.38
N ILE A 188 10.36 -7.57 -20.18
CA ILE A 188 10.42 -8.70 -21.12
C ILE A 188 11.39 -8.41 -22.27
N VAL A 189 11.27 -7.23 -22.89
CA VAL A 189 12.11 -6.82 -24.02
C VAL A 189 13.59 -6.76 -23.62
N PHE A 190 13.90 -6.19 -22.46
CA PHE A 190 15.27 -6.12 -21.95
C PHE A 190 15.77 -7.44 -21.33
N ARG A 191 14.98 -8.53 -21.39
CA ARG A 191 15.26 -9.85 -20.81
C ARG A 191 15.72 -9.81 -19.35
N ARG A 192 15.35 -8.76 -18.61
CA ARG A 192 15.77 -8.55 -17.21
C ARG A 192 15.04 -9.48 -16.25
N VAL A 193 13.97 -10.12 -16.69
CA VAL A 193 13.15 -11.02 -15.89
C VAL A 193 12.74 -12.24 -16.71
N GLY A 194 12.87 -13.43 -16.12
CA GLY A 194 12.29 -14.66 -16.67
C GLY A 194 10.76 -14.61 -16.62
N ARG A 195 10.07 -15.27 -17.56
CA ARG A 195 8.60 -15.30 -17.74
C ARG A 195 7.75 -15.63 -16.48
N LYS A 196 8.38 -16.01 -15.36
CA LYS A 196 7.74 -16.42 -14.10
C LYS A 196 7.94 -15.43 -12.93
N ALA A 197 8.65 -14.31 -13.09
CA ALA A 197 8.84 -13.43 -11.94
C ALA A 197 7.62 -12.52 -11.72
N THR A 198 7.13 -12.49 -10.48
CA THR A 198 6.07 -11.61 -10.02
C THR A 198 6.57 -10.17 -9.98
N ILE A 199 5.92 -9.28 -10.72
CA ILE A 199 6.21 -7.84 -10.75
C ILE A 199 5.30 -7.14 -9.72
N PRO A 200 5.82 -6.25 -8.86
CA PRO A 200 5.00 -5.46 -7.94
C PRO A 200 4.11 -4.49 -8.74
N PHE A 201 2.80 -4.65 -8.64
CA PHE A 201 1.83 -3.85 -9.39
C PHE A 201 1.34 -2.62 -8.60
N GLY A 202 1.44 -2.66 -7.26
CA GLY A 202 0.99 -1.61 -6.36
C GLY A 202 1.50 -0.20 -6.67
N PRO A 203 2.81 0.02 -6.95
CA PRO A 203 3.33 1.34 -7.34
C PRO A 203 2.66 1.90 -8.59
N PHE A 204 2.36 1.06 -9.59
CA PHE A 204 1.70 1.50 -10.81
C PHE A 204 0.22 1.82 -10.57
N MET A 205 -0.44 1.10 -9.67
CA MET A 205 -1.78 1.44 -9.20
C MET A 205 -1.81 2.82 -8.54
N LEU A 206 -0.86 3.08 -7.64
CA LEU A 206 -0.72 4.37 -6.95
C LEU A 206 -0.40 5.51 -7.91
N LEU A 207 0.50 5.29 -8.88
CA LEU A 207 0.82 6.27 -9.91
C LEU A 207 -0.38 6.54 -10.82
N GLY A 208 -1.11 5.52 -11.23
CA GLY A 208 -2.32 5.69 -12.03
C GLY A 208 -3.40 6.48 -11.28
N ALA A 209 -3.61 6.17 -10.01
CA ALA A 209 -4.52 6.95 -9.16
C ALA A 209 -4.07 8.40 -9.01
N LEU A 210 -2.77 8.65 -8.80
CA LEU A 210 -2.21 10.00 -8.76
C LEU A 210 -2.48 10.74 -10.08
N VAL A 211 -2.25 10.11 -11.23
CA VAL A 211 -2.58 10.72 -12.54
C VAL A 211 -4.06 11.10 -12.64
N GLY A 212 -4.97 10.21 -12.24
CA GLY A 212 -6.41 10.49 -12.20
C GLY A 212 -6.74 11.72 -11.35
N VAL A 213 -6.15 11.81 -10.16
CA VAL A 213 -6.30 12.97 -9.27
C VAL A 213 -5.73 14.24 -9.91
N LEU A 214 -4.53 14.20 -10.48
CA LEU A 214 -3.90 15.43 -10.99
C LEU A 214 -4.58 16.01 -12.23
N VAL A 215 -5.36 15.23 -12.95
CA VAL A 215 -6.08 15.70 -14.14
C VAL A 215 -7.49 16.19 -13.78
N HIS A 216 -8.14 15.60 -12.77
CA HIS A 216 -9.56 15.81 -12.49
C HIS A 216 -9.89 16.29 -11.06
N ALA A 217 -8.89 16.66 -10.25
CA ALA A 217 -9.09 17.28 -8.93
C ALA A 217 -9.44 18.77 -8.99
#